data_AF-A0AAU9CHM2-F1
#
_entry.id   AF-A0AAU9CHM2-F1
#
_cell.length_a   1.000
_cell.length_b   1.000
_cell.length_c   1.000
_cell.angle_alpha   90.00
_cell.angle_beta   90.00
_cell.angle_gamma   90.00
#
_symmetry.space_group_name_H-M   'P 1'
#
loop_
_entity.id
_entity.type
_entity.pdbx_description
1 polymer ?
#
loop_
_entity_poly.entity_id
_entity_poly.type
_entity_poly.pdbx_seq_one_letter_code
_entity_poly.pdbx_strand_id
1 'polypeptide(L)' 'MAYNRRNLLKRVLDVQNVVLAYQDDHTNEWIYERKIKPVYHISRRTFYAYLAIPAKRELKAMDRQLSLF' A
#
# COMPACT_ATOMS: atom_id res chain seq x y z
N MET A 1 -14.36 17.57 -0.73
CA MET A 1 -14.39 16.30 -1.49
C MET A 1 -13.31 15.42 -0.91
N ALA A 2 -13.65 14.63 0.11
CA ALA A 2 -12.71 13.76 0.80
C ALA A 2 -12.26 12.68 -0.17
N TYR A 3 -11.18 12.92 -0.91
CA TYR A 3 -10.45 11.88 -1.60
C TYR A 3 -10.12 10.84 -0.53
N ASN A 4 -10.83 9.72 -0.56
CA ASN A 4 -10.97 8.81 0.57
C ASN A 4 -9.59 8.36 1.05
N ARG A 5 -9.06 9.00 2.09
CA ARG A 5 -7.79 8.62 2.72
C ARG A 5 -7.79 7.13 3.06
N ARG A 6 -8.96 6.59 3.43
CA ARG A 6 -9.22 5.15 3.55
C ARG A 6 -8.92 4.35 2.28
N ASN A 7 -9.38 4.80 1.11
CA ASN A 7 -9.11 4.13 -0.17
C ASN A 7 -7.64 4.20 -0.56
N LEU A 8 -6.97 5.34 -0.31
CA LEU A 8 -5.52 5.44 -0.49
C LEU A 8 -4.79 4.42 0.41
N LEU A 9 -5.12 4.37 1.70
CA LEU A 9 -4.49 3.44 2.64
C LEU A 9 -4.78 1.98 2.29
N LYS A 10 -5.99 1.66 1.80
CA LYS A 10 -6.31 0.32 1.27
C LYS A 10 -5.42 -0.04 0.08
N ARG A 11 -5.24 0.88 -0.88
CA ARG A 11 -4.35 0.67 -2.04
C ARG A 11 -2.89 0.51 -1.61
N VAL A 12 -2.43 1.29 -0.63
CA VAL A 12 -1.08 1.15 -0.06
C VAL A 12 -0.91 -0.22 0.59
N LEU A 13 -1.87 -0.66 1.40
CA LEU A 13 -1.85 -1.97 2.06
C LEU A 13 -1.84 -3.12 1.04
N ASP A 14 -2.60 -2.98 -0.04
CA ASP A 14 -2.63 -3.97 -1.12
C ASP A 14 -1.26 -4.11 -1.81
N VAL A 15 -0.62 -2.99 -2.15
CA VAL A 15 0.77 -2.97 -2.65
C VAL A 15 1.74 -3.62 -1.67
N GLN A 16 1.62 -3.32 -0.37
CA GLN A 16 2.46 -3.93 0.68
C GLN A 16 2.26 -5.44 0.76
N ASN A 17 1.02 -5.94 0.68
CA ASN A 17 0.73 -7.37 0.69
C ASN A 17 1.32 -8.08 -0.52
N VAL A 18 1.25 -7.47 -1.71
CA VAL A 18 1.91 -8.00 -2.91
C VAL A 18 3.41 -8.09 -2.68
N VAL A 19 4.05 -7.07 -2.10
CA VAL A 19 5.48 -7.12 -1.82
C VAL A 19 5.82 -8.22 -0.83
N LEU A 20 5.09 -8.32 0.29
CA LEU A 20 5.29 -9.38 1.29
C LEU A 20 5.14 -10.79 0.70
N ALA A 21 4.28 -10.98 -0.30
CA ALA A 21 4.08 -12.30 -0.93
C ALA A 21 5.23 -12.74 -1.84
N TYR A 22 6.09 -11.82 -2.31
CA TYR A 22 7.18 -12.12 -3.25
C TYR A 22 8.57 -11.71 -2.74
N GLN A 23 8.67 -11.02 -1.60
CA GLN A 23 9.94 -10.48 -1.07
C GLN A 23 10.97 -11.56 -0.70
N ASP A 24 10.52 -12.77 -0.38
CA ASP A 24 11.41 -13.86 0.04
C ASP A 24 12.22 -14.38 -1.15
N ASP A 25 11.65 -14.32 -2.35
CA ASP A 25 12.23 -14.86 -3.59
C ASP A 25 12.76 -13.77 -4.53
N HIS A 26 12.31 -12.52 -4.40
CA HIS A 26 12.57 -11.47 -5.38
C HIS A 26 12.91 -10.12 -4.74
N THR A 27 13.73 -9.34 -5.46
CA THR A 27 14.07 -7.97 -5.04
C THR A 27 12.88 -7.01 -5.23
N ASN A 28 12.86 -5.96 -4.42
CA ASN A 28 11.86 -4.89 -4.53
C ASN A 28 11.78 -4.25 -5.93
N GLU A 29 12.90 -4.20 -6.65
CA GLU A 29 12.94 -3.69 -8.03
C GLU A 29 12.22 -4.63 -9.00
N TRP A 30 12.46 -5.94 -8.89
CA TRP A 30 11.77 -6.94 -9.69
C TRP A 30 10.26 -6.94 -9.40
N ILE A 31 9.89 -6.86 -8.11
CA ILE A 31 8.48 -6.81 -7.70
C ILE A 31 7.83 -5.54 -8.26
N TYR A 32 8.52 -4.40 -8.21
CA TYR A 32 8.01 -3.15 -8.78
C TYR A 32 7.73 -3.30 -10.28
N GLU A 33 8.71 -3.73 -11.07
CA GLU A 33 8.59 -3.80 -12.53
C GLU A 33 7.56 -4.85 -12.98
N ARG A 34 7.50 -6.01 -12.31
CA ARG A 34 6.66 -7.14 -12.76
C ARG A 34 5.28 -7.23 -12.13
N LYS A 35 5.12 -6.79 -10.88
CA LYS A 35 3.87 -6.97 -10.12
C LYS A 35 3.15 -5.65 -9.88
N ILE A 36 3.87 -4.57 -9.60
CA ILE A 36 3.26 -3.30 -9.18
C ILE A 36 2.98 -2.37 -10.37
N LYS A 37 3.99 -2.06 -11.17
CA LYS A 37 3.90 -1.16 -12.33
C LYS A 37 2.79 -1.52 -13.33
N PRO A 38 2.59 -2.80 -13.72
CA PRO A 38 1.54 -3.14 -14.68
C PRO A 38 0.12 -3.04 -14.12
N VAL A 39 -0.07 -3.13 -12.80
CA VAL A 39 -1.40 -3.13 -12.16
C VAL A 39 -1.78 -1.73 -11.68
N TYR A 40 -0.84 -1.04 -11.03
CA TYR A 40 -1.11 0.22 -10.35
C TYR A 40 -0.68 1.44 -11.17
N HIS A 41 0.15 1.26 -12.20
CA HIS A 41 0.69 2.36 -13.03
C HIS A 41 1.30 3.50 -12.21
N ILE A 42 1.97 3.16 -11.11
CA ILE A 42 2.63 4.13 -10.22
C ILE A 42 4.13 4.23 -10.52
N SER A 43 4.69 5.41 -10.27
CA SER A 43 6.13 5.61 -10.35
C SER A 43 6.88 4.82 -9.28
N ARG A 44 8.17 4.53 -9.52
CA ARG A 44 9.04 3.86 -8.55
C ARG A 44 9.14 4.65 -7.23
N ARG A 45 9.16 5.98 -7.32
CA ARG A 45 9.14 6.86 -6.14
C ARG A 45 7.87 6.67 -5.31
N THR A 46 6.71 6.60 -5.95
CA THR A 46 5.42 6.36 -5.29
C THR A 46 5.38 4.98 -4.63
N PHE A 47 5.94 3.97 -5.28
CA PHE A 47 6.07 2.63 -4.72
C PHE A 47 6.86 2.61 -3.41
N TYR A 48 8.05 3.21 -3.38
CA TYR A 48 8.82 3.31 -2.13
C TYR A 48 8.13 4.16 -1.07
N ALA A 49 7.43 5.24 -1.47
CA ALA A 49 6.62 6.01 -0.54
C ALA A 49 5.52 5.15 0.08
N TYR A 50 4.88 4.26 -0.68
CA TYR A 50 3.87 3.33 -0.16
C TYR A 50 4.46 2.31 0.82
N LEU A 51 5.66 1.80 0.57
CA LEU A 51 6.34 0.89 1.51
C LEU A 51 6.64 1.55 2.86
N ALA A 52 6.91 2.86 2.89
CA ALA A 52 7.21 3.59 4.12
C ALA A 52 5.96 3.96 4.95
N ILE A 53 4.76 3.88 4.37
CA ILE A 53 3.52 4.28 5.05
C ILE A 53 3.04 3.15 5.99
N PRO A 54 2.74 3.41 7.27
CA PRO A 54 2.21 2.41 8.19
C PRO A 54 0.70 2.17 7.97
N ALA A 55 0.31 1.72 6.78
CA ALA A 55 -1.07 1.68 6.31
C ALA A 55 -1.99 0.82 7.20
N LYS A 56 -1.52 -0.35 7.64
CA LYS A 56 -2.27 -1.23 8.56
C LYS A 56 -2.62 -0.54 9.89
N ARG A 57 -1.67 0.23 10.45
CA ARG A 57 -1.87 0.99 11.69
C ARG A 57 -2.88 2.13 11.49
N GLU A 58 -2.74 2.87 10.40
CA GLU A 58 -3.64 3.99 10.09
C GLU A 58 -5.07 3.53 9.82
N LEU A 59 -5.27 2.44 9.07
CA LEU A 59 -6.59 1.86 8.84
C LEU A 59 -7.25 1.41 10.15
N LYS A 60 -6.49 0.73 11.03
CA LYS A 60 -6.99 0.31 12.34
C LYS A 60 -7.37 1.51 13.22
N ALA A 61 -6.61 2.59 13.18
CA ALA A 61 -6.92 3.82 13.91
C ALA A 61 -8.21 4.46 13.39
N MET A 62 -8.40 4.50 12.07
CA MET A 62 -9.64 4.98 11.45
C MET A 62 -10.85 4.12 11.81
N ASP A 63 -10.71 2.79 11.78
CA ASP A 63 -11.80 1.87 12.15
C ASP A 63 -12.19 2.03 13.62
N ARG A 64 -11.20 2.15 14.52
CA ARG A 64 -11.46 2.41 15.95
C ARG A 64 -12.20 3.73 16.14
N GLN A 65 -11.77 4.79 15.45
CA GLN A 65 -12.43 6.09 15.54
C GLN A 65 -13.88 6.02 15.05
N LEU A 66 -14.16 5.26 13.98
CA LEU A 66 -15.52 5.07 13.47
C LEU A 66 -16.41 4.28 14.44
N SER A 67 -15.88 3.26 15.12
CA SER A 67 -16.64 2.41 16.06
C SER A 67 -17.03 3.10 17.37
N LEU A 68 -16.52 4.30 17.64
CA LEU A 68 -16.78 5.06 18.87
C LEU A 68 -17.89 6.13 18.70
N PHE A 69 -18.51 6.20 17.51
CA PHE A 69 -19.66 7.04 17.19
C PHE A 69 -20.85 6.16 16.82
#